data_AF-A0A931ZTU3-F1
#
_entry.id   AF-A0A931ZTU3-F1
#
_cell.length_a   1.000
_cell.length_b   1.000
_cell.length_c   1.000
_cell.angle_alpha   90.00
_cell.angle_beta   90.00
_cell.angle_gamma   90.00
#
_symmetry.space_group_name_H-M   'P 1'
#
loop_
_entity.id
_entity.type
_entity.pdbx_description
1 polymer ?
#
loop_
_entity_poly.entity_id
_entity_poly.type
_entity_poly.pdbx_seq_one_letter_code
_entity_poly.pdbx_strand_id
1 'polypeptide(L)'
;MGLADPLDSLPVPARGSRPRPDPAQEARFERLKALRNRRASELKLEPGVLCPNGALQAVAWVAPPTVAELERIEELRRWQIVALGPAAILAAAAEPAAAQ
;
A
#
# COMPACT_ATOMS: atom_id res chain seq x y z
N MET A 1 8.11 27.04 -54.49
CA MET A 1 6.92 26.38 -53.92
C MET A 1 7.44 25.20 -53.12
N GLY A 2 7.65 25.40 -51.81
CA GLY A 2 8.28 24.42 -50.93
C GLY A 2 7.45 24.28 -49.68
N LEU A 3 6.98 23.07 -49.41
CA LEU A 3 6.37 22.64 -48.16
C LEU A 3 6.74 21.15 -48.01
N ALA A 4 7.97 20.89 -47.59
CA ALA A 4 8.31 19.63 -46.97
C ALA A 4 8.04 19.82 -45.48
N ASP A 5 6.80 19.54 -45.06
CA ASP A 5 6.41 19.49 -43.65
C ASP A 5 7.09 18.29 -42.99
N PRO A 6 8.02 18.49 -42.03
CA PRO A 6 8.58 17.39 -41.28
C PRO A 6 7.60 17.02 -40.17
N LEU A 7 6.65 16.13 -40.47
CA LEU A 7 5.86 15.40 -39.47
C LEU A 7 6.70 14.38 -38.68
N ASP A 8 8.02 14.59 -38.58
CA ASP A 8 9.02 13.68 -38.00
C ASP A 8 9.58 14.19 -36.66
N SER A 9 8.85 15.04 -35.95
CA SER A 9 9.25 15.50 -34.62
C SER A 9 8.09 15.64 -33.66
N LEU A 10 7.24 14.61 -33.65
CA LEU A 10 6.47 14.34 -32.45
C LEU A 10 7.30 13.39 -31.58
N PRO A 11 7.95 13.86 -30.50
CA PRO A 11 8.51 12.97 -29.52
C PRO A 11 7.37 12.11 -29.01
N VAL A 12 7.38 10.83 -29.39
CA VAL A 12 6.45 9.85 -28.82
C VAL A 12 6.70 9.87 -27.32
N PRO A 13 5.76 10.32 -26.47
CA PRO A 13 5.91 10.07 -25.05
C PRO A 13 5.97 8.54 -24.95
N ALA A 14 7.09 8.01 -24.45
CA ALA A 14 7.21 6.61 -24.12
C ALA A 14 5.94 6.28 -23.36
N ARG A 15 5.10 5.40 -23.92
CA ARG A 15 3.83 4.98 -23.33
C ARG A 15 4.18 4.52 -21.93
N GLY A 16 4.02 5.41 -20.95
CA GLY A 16 4.28 5.12 -19.56
C GLY A 16 3.44 3.90 -19.29
N SER A 17 4.10 2.77 -19.04
CA SER A 17 3.43 1.56 -18.56
C SER A 17 2.48 2.05 -17.49
N ARG A 18 1.18 1.96 -17.79
CA ARG A 18 0.11 2.25 -16.84
C ARG A 18 0.56 1.62 -15.54
N PRO A 19 0.84 2.39 -14.47
CA PRO A 19 1.63 1.88 -13.35
C PRO A 19 0.95 0.59 -12.89
N ARG A 20 1.62 -0.54 -13.17
CA ARG A 20 1.14 -1.83 -12.72
C ARG A 20 1.14 -1.67 -11.20
N PRO A 21 0.01 -1.92 -10.51
CA PRO A 21 0.01 -1.84 -9.04
C PRO A 21 1.23 -2.64 -8.57
N ASP A 22 2.10 -1.96 -7.84
CA ASP A 22 3.43 -2.45 -7.52
C ASP A 22 3.25 -3.81 -6.83
N PRO A 23 3.74 -4.93 -7.40
CA PRO A 23 3.43 -6.26 -6.86
C PRO A 23 3.91 -6.40 -5.40
N ALA A 24 4.91 -5.61 -5.01
CA ALA A 24 5.33 -5.52 -3.61
C ALA A 24 4.29 -4.82 -2.73
N GLN A 25 3.61 -3.79 -3.22
CA GLN A 25 2.51 -3.13 -2.52
C GLN A 25 1.31 -4.05 -2.36
N GLU A 26 0.91 -4.77 -3.41
CA GLU A 26 -0.21 -5.72 -3.32
C GLU A 26 0.09 -6.87 -2.35
N ALA A 27 1.32 -7.39 -2.37
CA ALA A 27 1.77 -8.38 -1.40
C ALA A 27 1.74 -7.85 0.05
N ARG A 28 2.19 -6.60 0.29
CA ARG A 28 2.07 -5.93 1.60
C ARG A 28 0.61 -5.81 2.02
N PHE A 29 -0.27 -5.38 1.10
CA PHE A 29 -1.69 -5.20 1.38
C PHE A 29 -2.37 -6.52 1.77
N GLU A 30 -2.13 -7.61 1.03
CA GLU A 30 -2.68 -8.93 1.35
C GLU A 30 -2.20 -9.44 2.72
N ARG A 31 -0.93 -9.23 3.07
CA ARG A 31 -0.38 -9.55 4.40
C ARG A 31 -1.04 -8.75 5.52
N LEU A 32 -1.23 -7.44 5.30
CA LEU A 32 -1.94 -6.57 6.25
C LEU A 32 -3.40 -6.98 6.41
N LYS A 33 -4.07 -7.41 5.34
CA LYS A 33 -5.42 -8.01 5.37
C LYS A 33 -5.45 -9.28 6.22
N ALA A 34 -4.49 -10.18 6.03
CA ALA A 34 -4.38 -11.42 6.80
C ALA A 34 -4.15 -11.15 8.29
N LEU A 35 -3.23 -10.21 8.62
CA LEU A 35 -2.98 -9.76 9.98
C LEU A 35 -4.25 -9.20 10.63
N ARG A 36 -4.94 -8.29 9.93
CA ARG A 36 -6.20 -7.72 10.40
C ARG A 36 -7.23 -8.80 10.65
N ASN A 37 -7.39 -9.77 9.75
CA ASN A 37 -8.39 -10.82 9.89
C ASN A 37 -8.10 -11.73 11.10
N ARG A 38 -6.82 -12.06 11.32
CA ARG A 38 -6.38 -12.80 12.51
C ARG A 38 -6.69 -12.03 13.79
N ARG A 39 -6.31 -10.75 13.86
CA ARG A 39 -6.54 -9.87 15.02
C ARG A 39 -8.03 -9.61 15.28
N ALA A 40 -8.80 -9.41 14.22
CA ALA A 40 -10.25 -9.27 14.28
C ALA A 40 -10.89 -10.52 14.91
N SER A 41 -10.45 -11.71 14.51
CA SER A 41 -10.92 -12.98 15.11
C SER A 41 -10.53 -13.10 16.59
N GLU A 42 -9.29 -12.77 16.96
CA GLU A 42 -8.82 -12.79 18.36
C GLU A 42 -9.60 -11.81 19.25
N LEU A 43 -9.92 -10.63 18.72
CA LEU A 43 -10.66 -9.59 19.42
C LEU A 43 -12.19 -9.74 19.31
N LYS A 44 -12.68 -10.77 18.59
CA LYS A 44 -14.10 -10.95 18.21
C LYS A 44 -14.72 -9.69 17.61
N LEU A 45 -13.94 -8.96 16.82
CA LEU A 45 -14.33 -7.73 16.16
C LEU A 45 -14.51 -7.96 14.66
N GLU A 46 -15.33 -7.15 14.00
CA GLU A 46 -15.35 -7.17 12.54
C GLU A 46 -14.07 -6.54 11.95
N PRO A 47 -13.49 -7.12 10.90
CA PRO A 47 -12.30 -6.58 10.26
C PRO A 47 -12.53 -5.16 9.71
N GLY A 48 -13.71 -4.86 9.18
CA GLY A 48 -14.08 -3.51 8.73
C GLY A 48 -14.13 -2.49 9.87
N VAL A 49 -14.48 -2.93 11.08
CA VAL A 49 -14.46 -2.09 12.30
C VAL A 49 -13.04 -1.92 12.83
N LEU A 50 -12.23 -2.97 12.77
CA LEU A 50 -10.84 -2.94 13.22
C LEU A 50 -9.98 -2.02 12.34
N CYS A 51 -10.05 -2.18 11.02
CA CYS A 51 -9.34 -1.33 10.07
C CYS A 51 -10.00 -1.35 8.69
N PRO A 52 -10.41 -0.20 8.14
CA PRO A 52 -10.96 -0.13 6.80
C PRO A 52 -9.89 -0.51 5.77
N ASN A 53 -10.32 -1.04 4.61
CA ASN A 53 -9.40 -1.38 3.53
C ASN A 53 -8.57 -0.18 3.06
N GLY A 54 -9.14 1.03 3.09
CA GLY A 54 -8.41 2.27 2.78
C GLY A 54 -7.19 2.50 3.68
N ALA A 55 -7.34 2.34 4.99
CA ALA A 55 -6.23 2.48 5.94
C ALA A 55 -5.13 1.42 5.71
N LEU A 56 -5.51 0.16 5.46
CA LEU A 56 -4.53 -0.88 5.11
C LEU A 56 -3.81 -0.56 3.79
N GLN A 57 -4.53 0.00 2.82
CA GLN A 57 -3.98 0.37 1.52
C GLN A 57 -3.02 1.55 1.67
N ALA A 58 -3.35 2.54 2.48
CA ALA A 58 -2.46 3.66 2.83
C ALA A 58 -1.16 3.18 3.49
N VAL A 59 -1.24 2.24 4.44
CA VAL A 59 -0.05 1.61 5.04
C VAL A 59 0.78 0.86 3.99
N ALA A 60 0.14 0.12 3.09
CA ALA A 60 0.84 -0.59 2.02
C ALA A 60 1.52 0.38 1.03
N TRP A 61 0.90 1.54 0.80
CA TRP A 61 1.40 2.63 -0.05
C TRP A 61 2.60 3.34 0.58
N VAL A 62 2.47 3.76 1.84
CA VAL A 62 3.50 4.46 2.60
C VAL A 62 4.64 3.54 3.01
N ALA A 63 4.36 2.26 3.26
CA ALA A 63 5.29 1.28 3.80
C ALA A 63 6.10 1.82 5.01
N PRO A 64 5.42 2.26 6.10
CA PRO A 64 6.07 2.90 7.22
C PRO A 64 7.07 1.94 7.90
N PRO A 65 8.35 2.31 8.05
CA PRO A 65 9.35 1.45 8.70
C PRO A 65 9.31 1.55 10.23
N THR A 66 8.59 2.52 10.80
CA THR A 66 8.51 2.75 12.25
C THR A 66 7.10 3.07 12.73
N VAL A 67 6.87 2.88 14.02
CA VAL A 67 5.58 3.16 14.66
C VAL A 67 5.21 4.65 14.55
N ALA A 68 6.20 5.54 14.59
CA ALA A 68 5.99 6.98 14.46
C ALA A 68 5.40 7.37 13.10
N GLU A 69 5.86 6.74 12.02
CA GLU A 69 5.30 6.95 10.67
C GLU A 69 3.92 6.30 10.53
N LEU A 70 3.68 5.21 11.24
CA LEU A 70 2.35 4.60 11.38
C LEU A 70 1.35 5.56 12.05
N GLU A 71 1.78 6.27 13.10
CA GLU A 71 0.97 7.28 13.79
C GLU A 71 0.78 8.56 12.96
N ARG A 72 1.56 8.77 11.90
CA ARG A 72 1.39 9.88 10.95
C ARG A 72 0.31 9.62 9.90
N ILE A 73 -0.13 8.37 9.74
CA ILE A 73 -1.19 8.03 8.79
C ILE A 73 -2.53 8.42 9.41
N GLU A 74 -3.14 9.49 8.90
CA GLU A 74 -4.41 10.02 9.41
C GLU A 74 -5.56 9.02 9.27
N GLU A 75 -5.48 8.12 8.27
CA GLU A 75 -6.44 7.02 8.10
C GLU A 75 -6.38 5.97 9.22
N LEU A 76 -5.31 5.94 10.01
CA LEU A 76 -5.12 5.01 11.13
C LEU A 76 -5.30 5.71 12.48
N ARG A 77 -6.28 5.23 13.24
CA ARG A 77 -6.48 5.71 14.60
C ARG A 77 -5.51 5.01 15.54
N ARG A 78 -5.01 5.74 16.55
CA ARG A 78 -4.08 5.20 17.56
C ARG A 78 -4.54 3.87 18.19
N TRP A 79 -5.84 3.74 18.48
CA TRP A 79 -6.39 2.50 19.05
C TRP A 79 -6.33 1.32 18.07
N GLN A 80 -6.45 1.55 16.75
CA GLN A 80 -6.35 0.50 15.72
C GLN A 80 -4.91 0.01 15.63
N ILE A 81 -3.94 0.92 15.67
CA ILE A 81 -2.51 0.59 15.70
C ILE A 81 -2.20 -0.31 16.89
N VAL A 82 -2.71 0.04 18.08
CA VAL A 82 -2.55 -0.77 19.30
C VAL A 82 -3.26 -2.11 19.20
N ALA A 83 -4.49 -2.16 18.67
CA ALA A 83 -5.28 -3.39 18.55
C ALA A 83 -4.71 -4.39 17.53
N LEU A 84 -4.21 -3.91 16.40
CA LEU A 84 -3.49 -4.73 15.41
C LEU A 84 -2.11 -5.15 15.89
N GLY A 85 -1.48 -4.27 16.67
CA GLY A 85 -0.11 -4.40 17.16
C GLY A 85 0.85 -3.71 16.20
N PRO A 86 1.49 -2.60 16.59
CA PRO A 86 2.34 -1.82 15.70
C PRO A 86 3.52 -2.65 15.14
N ALA A 87 4.13 -3.48 15.98
CA ALA A 87 5.20 -4.39 15.56
C ALA A 87 4.75 -5.38 14.47
N ALA A 88 3.50 -5.85 14.52
CA ALA A 88 2.98 -6.78 13.52
C ALA A 88 2.69 -6.09 12.19
N ILE A 89 2.20 -4.84 12.24
CA ILE A 89 2.01 -4.02 11.04
C ILE A 89 3.37 -3.73 10.39
N LEU A 90 4.36 -3.33 11.18
CA LEU A 90 5.73 -3.08 10.70
C LEU A 90 6.35 -4.34 10.11
N ALA A 91 6.19 -5.51 10.73
CA ALA A 91 6.68 -6.77 10.19
C ALA A 91 6.03 -7.09 8.83
N ALA A 92 4.71 -6.90 8.71
CA ALA A 92 3.98 -7.11 7.45
C ALA A 92 4.39 -6.12 6.35
N ALA A 93 4.81 -4.90 6.72
CA ALA A 93 5.29 -3.89 5.78
C ALA A 93 6.78 -4.06 5.40
N ALA A 94 7.60 -4.57 6.32
CA ALA A 94 9.04 -4.71 6.19
C ALA A 94 9.47 -5.93 5.36
N GLU A 95 8.69 -7.03 5.35
CA GLU A 95 9.03 -8.19 4.55
C GLU A 95 9.00 -7.84 3.06
N PRO A 96 10.17 -7.83 2.37
CA PRO A 96 10.16 -7.64 0.93
C PRO A 96 9.34 -8.77 0.31
N ALA A 97 8.58 -8.46 -0.74
CA ALA A 97 7.95 -9.49 -1.55
C ALA A 97 9.05 -10.49 -1.91
N ALA A 98 8.94 -11.72 -1.39
CA ALA A 98 9.83 -12.78 -1.78
C ALA A 98 9.71 -12.86 -3.29
N ALA A 99 10.80 -12.54 -3.99
CA ALA A 99 10.89 -12.62 -5.42
C ALA A 99 10.42 -14.01 -5.83
N GLN A 100 9.31 -14.04 -6.56
CA GLN A 100 8.86 -15.20 -7.32
C GLN A 100 9.17 -14.89 -8.79
#